data_AF-A0A518K2S6-F1
#
_entry.id   AF-A0A518K2S6-F1
#
_cell.length_a   1.000
_cell.length_b   1.000
_cell.length_c   1.000
_cell.angle_alpha   90.00
_cell.angle_beta   90.00
_cell.angle_gamma   90.00
#
_symmetry.space_group_name_H-M   'P 1'
#
loop_
_entity.id
_entity.type
_entity.pdbx_description
1 polymer ?
#
loop_
_entity_poly.entity_id
_entity_poly.type
_entity_poly.pdbx_seq_one_letter_code
_entity_poly.pdbx_strand_id
1 'polypeptide(L)'
;MAKKKASGPNKSEAIREYLKSHPDAGPTEVATELKKKGIDVALALVSNVKAAMLGRKKKKKKKKGAKPGPKTGRVGRPAGRPAGPTDKVSLSHLIEAQDFAAKVGGVEQAQALLKALGKLS
;
A
#
# COMPACT_ATOMS: atom_id res chain seq x y z
N MET A 1 13.29 3.84 27.08
CA MET A 1 13.08 4.50 25.76
C MET A 1 11.63 4.96 25.66
N ALA A 2 11.42 6.27 25.61
CA ALA A 2 10.11 6.90 25.59
C ALA A 2 9.37 6.59 24.28
N LYS A 3 8.16 6.03 24.39
CA LYS A 3 7.23 5.89 23.27
C LYS A 3 6.81 7.29 22.86
N LYS A 4 7.34 7.83 21.75
CA LYS A 4 6.79 9.05 21.15
C LYS A 4 5.31 8.78 20.83
N LYS A 5 4.40 9.35 21.62
CA LYS A 5 3.00 9.48 21.25
C LYS A 5 2.99 10.31 19.97
N ALA A 6 2.65 9.70 18.84
CA ALA A 6 2.43 10.42 17.59
C ALA A 6 1.15 11.26 17.75
N SER A 7 1.30 12.43 18.38
CA SER A 7 0.28 13.46 18.51
C SER A 7 0.27 14.30 17.23
N GLY A 8 -0.08 13.67 16.11
CA GLY A 8 -0.64 14.39 14.98
C GLY A 8 -2.16 14.50 15.15
N PRO A 9 -2.85 15.37 14.39
CA PRO A 9 -4.32 15.41 14.36
C PRO A 9 -4.84 13.98 14.26
N ASN A 10 -5.94 13.67 14.93
CA ASN A 10 -6.43 12.30 15.11
C ASN A 10 -7.07 11.72 13.82
N LYS A 11 -6.37 11.86 12.69
CA LYS A 11 -6.70 11.37 11.35
C LYS A 11 -7.11 9.90 11.41
N SER A 12 -6.38 9.11 12.20
CA SER A 12 -6.67 7.69 12.40
C SER A 12 -7.98 7.44 13.17
N GLU A 13 -8.40 8.33 14.07
CA GLU A 13 -9.69 8.22 14.75
C GLU A 13 -10.84 8.63 13.83
N ALA A 14 -10.70 9.72 13.09
CA ALA A 14 -11.68 10.14 12.08
C ALA A 14 -11.94 9.04 11.03
N ILE A 15 -10.88 8.34 10.58
CA ILE A 15 -11.01 7.16 9.71
C ILE A 15 -11.78 6.03 10.41
N ARG A 16 -11.50 5.75 11.68
CA ARG A 16 -12.20 4.67 12.42
C ARG A 16 -13.67 4.98 12.63
N GLU A 17 -14.01 6.23 12.92
CA GLU A 17 -15.39 6.69 13.09
C GLU A 17 -16.15 6.58 11.78
N TYR A 18 -15.56 7.06 10.68
CA TYR A 18 -16.17 6.97 9.36
C TYR A 18 -16.33 5.51 8.88
N LEU A 19 -15.34 4.65 9.11
CA LEU A 19 -15.46 3.22 8.82
C LEU A 19 -16.41 2.47 9.76
N LYS A 20 -16.76 3.05 10.92
CA LYS A 20 -17.74 2.48 11.85
C LYS A 20 -19.18 2.79 11.42
N SER A 21 -19.41 3.98 10.86
CA SER A 21 -20.69 4.32 10.23
C SER A 21 -20.84 3.77 8.81
N HIS A 22 -19.73 3.55 8.09
CA HIS A 22 -19.69 3.02 6.73
C HIS A 22 -18.72 1.84 6.59
N PRO A 23 -19.11 0.62 7.01
CA PRO A 23 -18.24 -0.55 7.02
C PRO A 23 -17.82 -1.01 5.60
N ASP A 24 -18.64 -0.74 4.60
CA ASP A 24 -18.42 -1.15 3.21
C ASP A 24 -17.67 -0.11 2.37
N ALA A 25 -17.47 1.11 2.90
CA ALA A 25 -16.83 2.19 2.16
C ALA A 25 -15.40 1.81 1.71
N GLY A 26 -15.11 2.19 0.46
CA GLY A 26 -13.81 1.98 -0.17
C GLY A 26 -12.73 2.89 0.44
N PRO A 27 -11.45 2.47 0.47
CA PRO A 27 -10.37 3.33 0.99
C PRO A 27 -10.25 4.69 0.29
N THR A 28 -10.65 4.75 -0.99
CA THR A 28 -10.73 5.96 -1.82
C THR A 28 -11.84 6.89 -1.35
N GLU A 29 -13.06 6.37 -1.18
CA GLU A 29 -14.23 7.13 -0.72
C GLU A 29 -14.00 7.73 0.67
N VAL A 30 -13.42 6.95 1.58
CA VAL A 30 -13.10 7.42 2.93
C VAL A 30 -12.07 8.55 2.88
N ALA A 31 -11.06 8.45 2.01
CA ALA A 31 -10.07 9.50 1.85
C ALA A 31 -10.67 10.77 1.25
N THR A 32 -11.58 10.65 0.28
CA THR A 32 -12.26 11.81 -0.32
C THR A 32 -13.20 12.50 0.67
N GLU A 33 -13.96 11.75 1.46
CA GLU A 33 -14.90 12.29 2.44
C GLU A 33 -14.20 12.92 3.65
N LEU A 34 -13.07 12.34 4.07
CA LEU A 34 -12.23 12.95 5.11
C LEU A 34 -11.52 14.20 4.60
N LYS A 35 -11.09 14.23 3.34
CA LYS A 35 -10.54 15.44 2.69
C LYS A 35 -11.56 16.58 2.62
N LYS A 36 -12.83 16.29 2.29
CA LYS A 36 -13.93 17.28 2.33
C LYS A 36 -14.12 17.89 3.72
N LYS A 37 -13.87 17.09 4.77
CA LYS A 37 -13.91 17.52 6.18
C LYS A 37 -12.63 18.24 6.64
N GLY A 38 -11.73 18.58 5.72
CA GLY A 38 -10.46 19.26 6.02
C GLY A 38 -9.37 18.34 6.59
N ILE A 39 -9.60 17.03 6.61
CA ILE A 39 -8.66 16.05 7.15
C ILE A 39 -7.98 15.34 5.97
N ASP A 40 -6.79 15.82 5.59
CA ASP A 40 -6.01 15.16 4.56
C ASP A 40 -5.40 13.85 5.09
N VAL A 41 -5.85 12.74 4.48
CA VAL A 41 -5.50 11.37 4.84
C VAL A 41 -4.96 10.64 3.62
N ALA A 42 -3.79 10.02 3.78
CA ALA A 42 -3.23 9.12 2.77
C ALA A 42 -4.05 7.83 2.64
N LEU A 43 -4.27 7.37 1.41
CA LEU A 43 -4.95 6.10 1.10
C LEU A 43 -4.34 4.90 1.84
N ALA A 44 -3.01 4.88 1.96
CA ALA A 44 -2.27 3.86 2.71
C ALA A 44 -2.66 3.84 4.20
N LEU A 45 -2.93 5.00 4.80
CA LEU A 45 -3.37 5.09 6.20
C LEU A 45 -4.77 4.50 6.37
N VAL A 46 -5.69 4.79 5.45
CA VAL A 46 -7.05 4.25 5.47
C VAL A 46 -7.04 2.73 5.36
N SER A 47 -6.28 2.17 4.40
CA SER A 47 -6.15 0.73 4.21
C SER A 47 -5.59 0.04 5.45
N ASN A 48 -4.53 0.59 6.05
CA ASN A 48 -3.95 0.06 7.28
C ASN A 48 -4.93 0.12 8.46
N VAL A 49 -5.71 1.19 8.59
CA VAL A 49 -6.72 1.33 9.65
C VAL A 49 -7.88 0.34 9.43
N LYS A 50 -8.37 0.17 8.20
CA LYS A 50 -9.39 -0.83 7.84
C LYS A 50 -8.91 -2.25 8.14
N ALA A 51 -7.69 -2.59 7.72
CA ALA A 51 -7.07 -3.88 8.01
C ALA A 51 -6.88 -4.11 9.52
N ALA A 52 -6.48 -3.08 10.28
CA ALA A 52 -6.36 -3.16 11.73
C ALA A 52 -7.72 -3.36 12.42
N MET A 53 -8.79 -2.74 11.93
CA MET A 53 -10.16 -2.94 12.43
C MET A 53 -10.66 -4.36 12.18
N LEU A 54 -10.46 -4.90 10.96
CA LEU A 54 -10.82 -6.28 10.63
C LEU A 54 -9.96 -7.31 11.39
N GLY A 55 -8.65 -7.07 11.49
CA GLY A 55 -7.70 -7.93 12.21
C GLY A 55 -7.96 -7.98 13.72
N ARG A 56 -8.52 -6.91 14.30
CA ARG A 56 -8.99 -6.88 15.69
C ARG A 56 -10.24 -7.73 15.91
N LYS A 57 -11.17 -7.80 14.94
CA LYS A 57 -12.34 -8.70 15.02
C LYS A 57 -11.93 -10.19 15.04
N LYS A 58 -10.90 -10.58 14.30
CA LYS A 58 -10.41 -11.99 14.27
C LYS A 58 -9.55 -12.40 15.48
N LYS A 59 -8.98 -11.45 16.24
CA LYS A 59 -8.09 -11.76 17.39
C LYS A 59 -8.81 -11.98 18.73
N LYS A 60 -10.14 -11.86 18.80
CA LYS A 60 -10.91 -12.09 20.04
C LYS A 60 -11.13 -13.56 20.43
N LYS A 61 -10.72 -14.55 19.62
CA LYS A 61 -10.93 -15.98 19.94
C LYS A 61 -9.69 -16.79 20.35
N LYS A 62 -8.49 -16.23 20.40
CA LYS A 62 -7.33 -16.94 20.97
C LYS A 62 -6.43 -15.97 21.73
N LYS A 63 -6.62 -15.91 23.06
CA LYS A 63 -5.55 -15.73 24.07
C LYS A 63 -6.15 -15.69 25.49
N LYS A 64 -6.46 -16.86 26.03
CA LYS A 64 -6.21 -17.17 27.44
C LYS A 64 -5.15 -18.26 27.41
N GLY A 65 -3.94 -17.97 27.86
CA GLY A 65 -2.85 -18.96 27.98
C GLY A 65 -1.84 -19.01 26.83
N ALA A 66 -1.06 -17.95 26.61
CA ALA A 66 0.24 -18.11 25.95
C ALA A 66 1.26 -17.22 26.64
N LYS A 67 2.03 -17.82 27.56
CA LYS A 67 3.24 -17.25 28.15
C LYS A 67 4.20 -16.80 27.02
N PRO A 68 5.03 -15.77 27.23
CA PRO A 68 6.00 -15.35 26.23
C PRO A 68 7.10 -16.41 26.13
N GLY A 69 7.02 -17.28 25.13
CA GLY A 69 8.12 -18.17 24.77
C GLY A 69 9.27 -17.37 24.12
N PRO A 70 10.54 -17.77 24.34
CA PRO A 70 11.69 -17.10 23.77
C PRO A 70 11.66 -17.22 22.25
N LYS A 71 12.07 -16.15 21.56
CA LYS A 71 12.14 -16.07 20.10
C LYS A 71 13.10 -17.14 19.57
N THR A 72 12.58 -18.27 19.14
CA THR A 72 13.32 -19.27 18.38
C THR A 72 12.75 -19.35 16.96
N GLY A 73 13.65 -19.33 15.98
CA GLY A 73 13.37 -19.77 14.62
C GLY A 73 12.65 -18.77 13.72
N ARG A 74 13.36 -17.69 13.32
CA ARG A 74 13.20 -17.22 11.92
C ARG A 74 13.68 -18.35 11.03
N VAL A 75 12.78 -19.26 10.66
CA VAL A 75 13.02 -20.18 9.54
C VAL A 75 13.20 -19.31 8.31
N GLY A 76 14.35 -19.49 7.68
CA GLY A 76 15.00 -18.49 6.84
C GLY A 76 14.15 -18.08 5.65
N ARG A 77 13.95 -16.77 5.53
CA ARG A 77 13.88 -16.14 4.21
C ARG A 77 15.32 -15.70 3.92
N PRO A 78 16.02 -16.29 2.93
CA PRO A 78 17.38 -15.86 2.63
C PRO A 78 17.35 -14.37 2.29
N ALA A 79 18.03 -13.60 3.12
CA ALA A 79 18.44 -12.24 2.77
C ALA A 79 19.46 -12.39 1.64
N GLY A 80 19.13 -11.88 0.46
CA GLY A 80 20.03 -11.91 -0.69
C GLY A 80 19.63 -12.87 -1.81
N ARG A 81 18.37 -12.81 -2.29
CA ARG A 81 18.19 -13.03 -3.72
C ARG A 81 18.47 -11.69 -4.39
N PRO A 82 19.56 -11.51 -5.16
CA PRO A 82 19.62 -10.38 -6.06
C PRO A 82 18.39 -10.51 -6.95
N ALA A 83 17.54 -9.48 -6.94
CA ALA A 83 16.47 -9.37 -7.93
C ALA A 83 17.15 -9.58 -9.29
N GLY A 84 16.74 -10.63 -9.99
CA GLY A 84 17.20 -10.84 -11.36
C GLY A 84 16.87 -9.59 -12.18
N PRO A 85 17.48 -9.42 -13.36
CA PRO A 85 17.26 -8.25 -14.21
C PRO A 85 15.77 -7.98 -14.56
N THR A 86 14.88 -8.94 -14.28
CA THR A 86 13.48 -8.97 -14.66
C THR A 86 12.51 -8.34 -13.66
N ASP A 87 12.90 -8.12 -12.40
CA ASP A 87 12.02 -7.56 -11.34
C ASP A 87 12.27 -6.06 -11.09
N LYS A 88 12.65 -5.29 -12.11
CA LYS A 88 12.89 -3.84 -12.00
C LYS A 88 11.72 -2.97 -12.46
N VAL A 89 10.61 -3.57 -12.88
CA VAL A 89 9.44 -2.81 -13.33
C VAL A 89 8.47 -2.67 -12.16
N SER A 90 8.59 -1.55 -11.45
CA SER A 90 7.61 -1.16 -10.45
C SER A 90 6.30 -0.73 -11.13
N LEU A 91 5.17 -0.83 -10.41
CA LEU A 91 3.87 -0.43 -10.95
C LEU A 91 3.86 1.04 -11.43
N SER A 92 4.64 1.92 -10.79
CA SER A 92 4.82 3.29 -11.25
C SER A 92 5.45 3.36 -12.64
N HIS A 93 6.46 2.53 -12.94
CA HIS A 93 7.05 2.48 -14.28
C HIS A 93 6.08 1.92 -15.33
N LEU A 94 5.15 1.03 -14.95
CA LEU A 94 4.10 0.57 -15.87
C LEU A 94 3.11 1.68 -16.22
N ILE A 95 2.74 2.52 -15.24
CA ILE A 95 1.85 3.66 -15.46
C ILE A 95 2.55 4.70 -16.36
N GLU A 96 3.82 5.01 -16.08
CA GLU A 96 4.63 5.90 -16.92
C GLU A 96 4.77 5.36 -18.36
N ALA A 97 4.99 4.07 -18.51
CA ALA A 97 5.06 3.41 -19.81
C ALA A 97 3.70 3.43 -20.54
N GLN A 98 2.59 3.31 -19.82
CA GLN A 98 1.24 3.43 -20.36
C GLN A 98 0.97 4.86 -20.87
N ASP A 99 1.35 5.88 -20.11
CA ASP A 99 1.22 7.28 -20.53
C ASP A 99 2.07 7.59 -21.76
N PHE A 100 3.28 7.02 -21.83
CA PHE A 100 4.13 7.11 -23.01
C PHE A 100 3.49 6.43 -24.22
N ALA A 101 2.99 5.20 -24.05
CA ALA A 101 2.30 4.49 -25.11
C ALA A 101 1.08 5.27 -25.61
N ALA A 102 0.33 5.93 -24.73
CA ALA A 102 -0.80 6.78 -25.13
C ALA A 102 -0.35 7.97 -25.99
N LYS A 103 0.76 8.62 -25.66
CA LYS A 103 1.30 9.76 -26.44
C LYS A 103 1.79 9.37 -27.84
N VAL A 104 2.30 8.15 -28.00
CA VAL A 104 2.85 7.63 -29.26
C VAL A 104 1.75 6.98 -30.13
N GLY A 105 0.50 6.97 -29.66
CA GLY A 105 -0.64 6.40 -30.40
C GLY A 105 -0.83 4.90 -30.21
N GLY A 106 -0.26 4.34 -29.14
CA GLY A 106 -0.46 2.95 -28.72
C GLY A 106 0.84 2.23 -28.36
N VAL A 107 0.68 1.06 -27.73
CA VAL A 107 1.81 0.20 -27.32
C VAL A 107 2.59 -0.32 -28.53
N GLU A 108 1.90 -0.63 -29.63
CA GLU A 108 2.52 -1.11 -30.87
C GLU A 108 3.44 -0.06 -31.50
N GLN A 109 2.98 1.20 -31.58
CA GLN A 109 3.77 2.31 -32.09
C GLN A 109 4.96 2.61 -31.17
N ALA A 110 4.76 2.61 -29.86
CA ALA A 110 5.85 2.75 -28.89
C ALA A 110 6.92 1.65 -29.05
N GLN A 111 6.51 0.40 -29.28
CA GLN A 111 7.45 -0.70 -29.55
C GLN A 111 8.20 -0.51 -30.87
N ALA A 112 7.52 -0.09 -31.94
CA ALA A 112 8.16 0.19 -33.23
C ALA A 112 9.19 1.33 -33.12
N LEU A 113 8.86 2.38 -32.36
CA LEU A 113 9.70 3.54 -32.12
C LEU A 113 10.94 3.15 -31.30
N LEU A 114 10.77 2.37 -30.22
CA LEU A 114 11.88 1.84 -29.43
C LEU A 114 12.78 0.90 -30.24
N LYS A 115 12.19 0.07 -31.13
CA LYS A 115 12.95 -0.78 -32.05
C LYS A 115 13.75 0.03 -33.08
N ALA A 116 13.18 1.12 -33.60
CA ALA A 116 13.89 2.01 -34.51
C ALA A 116 15.03 2.75 -33.81
N LEU A 117 14.78 3.24 -32.58
CA LEU A 117 15.77 3.89 -31.74
C LEU A 117 16.93 2.95 -31.41
N GLY A 118 16.64 1.68 -31.09
CA GLY A 118 17.66 0.65 -30.84
C GLY A 118 18.50 0.24 -32.07
N LYS A 119 18.08 0.60 -33.30
CA LYS A 119 18.89 0.42 -34.52
C LYS A 119 19.82 1.60 -34.81
N LEU A 120 19.54 2.76 -34.21
CA LEU A 120 20.31 3.99 -34.35
C LEU A 120 21.34 4.18 -33.23
N SER A 121 21.20 3.43 -32.14
CA SER A 121 22.12 3.39 -30.99
C SER A 121 23.20 2.33 -31.14
#